data_AF-A0A0M1J824-F1
#
_entry.id   AF-A0A0M1J824-F1
#
_cell.length_a   1.000
_cell.length_b   1.000
_cell.length_c   1.000
_cell.angle_alpha   90.00
_cell.angle_beta   90.00
_cell.angle_gamma   90.00
#
_symmetry.space_group_name_H-M   'P 1'
#
loop_
_entity.id
_entity.type
_entity.pdbx_description
1 polymer ?
#
loop_
_entity_poly.entity_id
_entity_poly.type
_entity_poly.pdbx_seq_one_letter_code
_entity_poly.pdbx_strand_id
1 'polypeptide(L)' 'MLKNSVISFDETGIRVGGKLRLLHTASTNEQTHLFVHEKRGTEALKSAYSILKDFKGKAVHAAVVA' A
#
# COMPACT_ATOMS: atom_id res chain seq x y z
N MET A 1 12.25 -9.45 2.17
CA MET A 1 11.66 -8.15 1.75
C MET A 1 12.22 -6.92 2.46
N LEU A 2 12.30 -6.82 3.80
CA LEU A 2 12.30 -5.50 4.46
C LEU A 2 13.64 -4.92 4.99
N LYS A 3 14.80 -5.58 4.80
CA LYS A 3 16.01 -5.16 5.52
C LYS A 3 16.69 -3.88 5.03
N ASN A 4 16.53 -3.48 3.75
CA ASN A 4 17.20 -2.28 3.21
C ASN A 4 16.57 -1.72 1.92
N SER A 5 15.31 -2.07 1.60
CA SER A 5 14.67 -1.65 0.34
C SER A 5 13.88 -0.35 0.52
N VAL A 6 14.03 0.58 -0.41
CA VAL A 6 13.04 1.66 -0.59
C VAL A 6 11.76 1.01 -1.11
N ILE A 7 10.65 1.22 -0.40
CA ILE A 7 9.35 0.69 -0.80
C ILE A 7 8.47 1.86 -1.25
N SER A 8 7.96 1.75 -2.47
CA SER A 8 6.98 2.66 -3.03
C SER A 8 5.57 2.22 -2.62
N PHE A 9 4.78 3.13 -2.08
CA PHE A 9 3.39 2.89 -1.68
C PHE A 9 2.45 3.79 -2.46
N ASP A 10 1.33 3.24 -2.94
CA ASP A 10 0.26 3.99 -3.60
C ASP A 10 -1.13 3.44 -3.23
N GLU A 11 -2.16 4.27 -3.36
CA GLU A 11 -3.55 3.98 -3.01
C GLU A 11 -4.52 4.45 -4.11
N THR A 12 -5.06 3.49 -4.86
CA THR A 12 -6.01 3.76 -5.96
C THR A 12 -7.41 3.24 -5.63
N GLY A 13 -8.44 3.99 -6.01
CA GLY A 13 -9.84 3.56 -5.86
C GLY A 13 -10.23 2.52 -6.91
N ILE A 14 -10.85 1.42 -6.48
CA ILE A 14 -11.38 0.35 -7.33
C ILE A 14 -12.83 0.03 -6.95
N ARG A 15 -13.59 -0.59 -7.87
CA ARG A 15 -14.94 -1.11 -7.58
C ARG A 15 -14.89 -2.62 -7.33
N VAL A 16 -15.37 -3.05 -6.17
CA VAL A 16 -15.52 -4.47 -5.81
C VAL A 16 -16.97 -4.71 -5.41
N GLY A 17 -17.68 -5.56 -6.16
CA GLY A 17 -19.11 -5.82 -5.93
C GLY A 17 -19.98 -4.55 -5.95
N GLY A 18 -19.66 -3.61 -6.85
CA GLY A 18 -20.37 -2.32 -6.98
C GLY A 18 -19.97 -1.24 -5.95
N LYS A 19 -19.23 -1.59 -4.90
CA LYS A 19 -18.80 -0.65 -3.85
C LYS A 19 -17.38 -0.12 -4.12
N LEU A 20 -17.16 1.15 -3.79
CA LEU A 20 -15.82 1.74 -3.82
C LEU A 20 -14.96 1.11 -2.71
N ARG A 21 -13.77 0.64 -3.07
CA ARG A 21 -12.73 0.14 -2.19
C ARG A 21 -11.39 0.77 -2.60
N LEU A 22 -10.41 0.72 -1.72
CA LEU A 22 -9.06 1.15 -2.03
C LEU A 22 -8.18 -0.07 -2.25
N LEU A 23 -7.47 -0.08 -3.39
CA LEU A 23 -6.35 -0.95 -3.64
C LEU A 23 -5.08 -0.26 -3.14
N HIS A 24 -4.40 -0.93 -2.22
CA HIS A 24 -3.15 -0.49 -1.64
C HIS A 24 -2.01 -1.27 -2.27
N THR A 25 -0.96 -0.57 -2.69
CA THR A 25 0.22 -1.18 -3.30
C THR A 25 1.45 -0.91 -2.45
N ALA A 26 2.36 -1.88 -2.40
CA ALA A 26 3.67 -1.74 -1.81
C ALA A 26 4.70 -2.48 -2.67
N SER A 27 5.57 -1.73 -3.35
CA SER A 27 6.44 -2.26 -4.40
C SER A 27 7.92 -1.98 -4.13
N THR A 28 8.74 -2.97 -4.43
CA THR A 28 10.19 -2.86 -4.67
C THR A 28 10.48 -3.11 -6.16
N ASN A 29 11.75 -3.15 -6.55
CA ASN A 29 12.14 -3.49 -7.92
C ASN A 29 11.81 -4.94 -8.31
N GLU A 30 11.63 -5.83 -7.34
CA GLU A 30 11.49 -7.27 -7.58
C GLU A 30 10.08 -7.79 -7.28
N GLN A 31 9.33 -7.12 -6.41
CA GLN A 31 8.10 -7.65 -5.85
C GLN A 31 7.09 -6.53 -5.55
N THR A 32 5.82 -6.83 -5.79
CA THR A 32 4.69 -5.95 -5.48
C THR A 32 3.68 -6.68 -4.61
N HIS A 33 3.36 -6.10 -3.45
CA HIS A 33 2.28 -6.52 -2.57
C HIS A 33 1.04 -5.68 -2.84
N LEU A 34 -0.11 -6.34 -2.98
CA LEU A 34 -1.40 -5.71 -3.25
C LEU A 34 -2.42 -6.17 -2.21
N PHE A 35 -3.17 -5.24 -1.65
CA PHE A 35 -4.32 -5.59 -0.82
C PHE A 35 -5.46 -4.58 -0.95
N VAL A 36 -6.70 -5.06 -0.79
CA VAL A 36 -7.90 -4.23 -0.90
C VAL A 36 -8.44 -3.94 0.50
N HIS A 37 -8.81 -2.68 0.75
CA HIS A 37 -9.37 -2.23 2.02
C HIS A 37 -10.51 -1.21 1.81
N GLU A 38 -11.43 -1.10 2.76
CA GLU A 38 -12.54 -0.12 2.70
C GLU A 38 -12.09 1.32 2.93
N LYS A 39 -10.97 1.46 3.62
CA LYS A 39 -10.47 2.72 4.15
C LYS A 39 -9.17 3.09 3.45
N ARG A 40 -8.93 4.40 3.38
CA ARG A 40 -7.68 5.02 2.91
C ARG A 40 -6.75 5.28 4.11
N GLY A 41 -5.45 5.34 3.88
CA GLY A 41 -4.46 5.85 4.82
C GLY A 41 -4.28 4.97 6.06
N THR A 42 -4.04 5.62 7.20
CA THR A 42 -3.56 5.00 8.44
C THR A 42 -4.35 3.76 8.88
N GLU A 43 -5.68 3.76 8.73
CA GLU A 43 -6.52 2.63 9.14
C GLU A 43 -6.21 1.36 8.33
N ALA A 44 -6.11 1.51 7.01
CA ALA A 44 -5.71 0.41 6.14
C ALA A 44 -4.25 0.01 6.36
N LEU A 45 -3.37 1.00 6.54
CA LEU A 45 -1.93 0.80 6.70
C LEU A 45 -1.57 0.11 8.03
N LYS A 46 -2.41 0.22 9.06
CA LYS A 46 -2.28 -0.53 10.33
C LYS A 46 -3.01 -1.87 10.32
N SER A 47 -3.77 -2.19 9.26
CA SER A 47 -4.50 -3.46 9.17
C SER A 47 -3.55 -4.66 9.07
N ALA A 48 -4.05 -5.85 9.38
CA ALA A 48 -3.28 -7.08 9.29
C ALA A 48 -2.75 -7.37 7.87
N TYR A 49 -3.39 -6.83 6.84
CA TYR A 49 -3.07 -7.01 5.42
C TYR A 49 -1.95 -6.08 4.92
N SER A 50 -1.68 -5.01 5.66
CA SER A 50 -0.63 -4.06 5.31
C SER A 50 0.72 -4.55 5.79
N ILE A 51 1.71 -4.58 4.88
CA ILE A 51 3.11 -4.83 5.24
C ILE A 51 3.74 -3.63 5.96
N LEU A 52 3.13 -2.44 5.86
CA LEU A 52 3.64 -1.23 6.52
C LEU A 52 3.50 -1.33 8.04
N LYS A 53 2.55 -2.12 8.55
CA LYS A 53 2.30 -2.27 9.99
C LYS A 53 3.56 -2.69 10.78
N ASP A 54 4.43 -3.50 10.14
CA ASP A 54 5.66 -4.05 10.73
C ASP A 54 6.93 -3.49 10.07
N PHE A 55 6.79 -2.53 9.13
CA PHE A 55 7.92 -2.01 8.37
C PHE A 55 8.74 -1.02 9.19
N LYS A 56 10.06 -1.23 9.22
CA LYS A 56 11.02 -0.39 9.96
C LYS A 56 11.94 0.45 9.06
N GLY A 57 11.70 0.46 7.74
CA GLY A 57 12.49 1.22 6.77
C GLY A 57 11.84 2.55 6.37
N LYS A 58 12.30 3.14 5.26
CA LYS A 58 11.72 4.37 4.70
C LYS A 58 10.61 4.01 3.72
N ALA A 59 9.38 4.44 4.04
CA ALA A 59 8.22 4.32 3.18
C ALA A 59 8.02 5.63 2.43
N VAL A 60 7.87 5.56 1.11
CA VAL A 60 7.59 6.73 0.27
C VAL A 60 6.21 6.54 -0.35
N HIS A 61 5.32 7.51 -0.14
CA HIS A 61 4.05 7.55 -0.84
C HIS A 61 4.28 8.14 -2.23
N ALA A 62 4.09 7.32 -3.26
CA ALA A 62 4.26 7.74 -4.65
C ALA A 62 3.03 8.54 -5.07
N ALA A 63 3.08 9.86 -4.85
CA ALA A 63 2.24 10.77 -5.63
C ALA A 63 2.89 10.91 -7.00
N VAL A 64 2.23 10.44 -8.07
CA VAL A 64 2.55 10.92 -9.41
C VAL A 64 2.28 12.42 -9.42
N VAL A 65 3.34 13.23 -9.37
CA VAL A 65 3.25 14.62 -9.79
C VAL A 65 3.31 14.56 -11.31
N ALA A 66 2.18 14.83 -11.95
CA ALA A 66 2.12 15.04 -13.40
C ALA A 66 2.94 16.27 -13.79
#